data_AF-A0A7T5RFM1-F1
#
_entry.id   AF-A0A7T5RFM1-F1
#
_cell.length_a   1.000
_cell.length_b   1.000
_cell.length_c   1.000
_cell.angle_alpha   90.00
_cell.angle_beta   90.00
_cell.angle_gamma   90.00
#
_symmetry.space_group_name_H-M   'P 1'
#
loop_
_entity.id
_entity.type
_entity.pdbx_description
1 polymer ?
#
loop_
_entity_poly.entity_id
_entity_poly.type
_entity_poly.pdbx_seq_one_letter_code
_entity_poly.pdbx_strand_id
1 'polypeptide(L)'
;MRRTALGYNLLYQKKRSPLGFTLVELLVVIAVMVVLVVMVMVFLNPFEQVKRTRDANRLTDLALIKQAIDISSEEATGSAEQILCHDTTAPCRGFSTSDSKSNNGTGWLKIDLSNNKTAALSSLPVDEINDATYHYTYCSDGKNWEINAVLESEKQAPLMGSDGGNDNAKYEIGSDLTLISSTGGVCNF
;
A
#
# COMPACT_ATOMS: atom_id res chain seq x y z
N MET A 1 34.71 -46.48 -73.66
CA MET A 1 34.01 -45.73 -72.60
C MET A 1 33.95 -46.57 -71.33
N ARG A 2 34.78 -46.30 -70.32
CA ARG A 2 34.63 -46.88 -68.97
C ARG A 2 34.19 -45.74 -68.05
N ARG A 3 32.97 -45.82 -67.51
CA ARG A 3 32.48 -44.90 -66.47
C ARG A 3 32.85 -45.51 -65.12
N THR A 4 33.82 -44.92 -64.44
CA THR A 4 34.16 -45.21 -63.04
C THR A 4 33.19 -44.44 -62.14
N ALA A 5 32.39 -45.16 -61.36
CA ALA A 5 31.56 -44.57 -60.32
C ALA A 5 32.43 -44.26 -59.09
N LEU A 6 32.53 -42.99 -58.70
CA LEU A 6 33.08 -42.57 -57.42
C LEU A 6 32.07 -42.92 -56.32
N GLY A 7 32.39 -43.94 -55.51
CA GLY A 7 31.66 -44.21 -54.28
C GLY A 7 32.04 -43.21 -53.20
N TYR A 8 31.08 -42.39 -52.76
CA TYR A 8 31.23 -41.54 -51.59
C TYR A 8 30.92 -42.33 -50.32
N ASN A 9 31.90 -42.50 -49.45
CA ASN A 9 31.72 -43.07 -48.11
C ASN A 9 31.04 -42.02 -47.21
N LEU A 10 29.74 -42.19 -46.99
CA LEU A 10 29.01 -41.43 -45.97
C LEU A 10 29.42 -41.94 -44.59
N LEU A 11 30.27 -41.18 -43.89
CA LEU A 11 30.65 -41.47 -42.51
C LEU A 11 29.42 -41.27 -41.60
N TYR A 12 28.84 -42.38 -41.15
CA TYR A 12 27.78 -42.42 -40.16
C TYR A 12 28.30 -41.93 -38.80
N GLN A 13 27.96 -40.69 -38.43
CA GLN A 13 28.28 -40.18 -37.10
C GLN A 13 27.33 -40.78 -36.06
N LYS A 14 27.88 -41.61 -35.16
CA LYS A 14 27.17 -42.19 -34.01
C LYS A 14 26.80 -41.08 -33.02
N LYS A 15 25.55 -40.64 -33.06
CA LYS A 15 24.97 -39.68 -32.09
C LYS A 15 25.05 -40.31 -30.69
N ARG A 16 25.83 -39.71 -29.78
CA ARG A 16 25.88 -40.15 -28.38
C ARG A 16 24.54 -39.83 -27.72
N SER A 17 23.91 -40.82 -27.09
CA SER A 17 22.74 -40.61 -26.26
C SER A 17 23.14 -39.81 -25.00
N PRO A 18 22.41 -38.75 -24.61
CA PRO A 18 22.65 -38.13 -23.33
C PRO A 18 22.41 -39.18 -22.23
N LEU A 19 23.31 -39.26 -21.25
CA LEU A 19 23.08 -40.06 -20.06
C LEU A 19 21.85 -39.49 -19.36
N GLY A 20 20.84 -40.33 -19.10
CA GLY A 20 19.63 -39.94 -18.40
C GLY A 20 19.88 -39.74 -16.91
N PHE A 21 19.11 -38.84 -16.29
CA PHE A 21 19.10 -38.67 -14.84
C PHE A 21 18.61 -39.94 -14.13
N THR A 22 19.19 -40.23 -12.97
CA THR A 22 18.73 -41.36 -12.15
C THR A 22 17.53 -40.95 -11.28
N LEU A 23 16.63 -41.89 -10.98
CA LEU A 23 15.49 -41.62 -10.07
C LEU A 23 15.97 -41.22 -8.66
N VAL A 24 17.10 -41.77 -8.22
CA VAL A 24 17.70 -41.47 -6.91
C VAL A 24 18.19 -40.03 -6.86
N GLU A 25 18.82 -39.55 -7.93
CA GLU A 25 19.31 -38.17 -8.02
C GLU A 25 18.16 -37.16 -7.96
N LEU A 26 17.07 -37.40 -8.67
CA LEU A 26 15.88 -36.54 -8.58
C LEU A 26 15.28 -36.56 -7.17
N LEU A 27 15.24 -37.72 -6.51
CA LEU A 27 14.69 -37.85 -5.15
C LEU A 27 15.51 -37.08 -4.12
N VAL A 28 16.84 -37.15 -4.18
CA VAL A 28 17.72 -36.40 -3.28
C VAL A 28 17.56 -34.90 -3.51
N VAL A 29 17.44 -34.46 -4.77
CA VAL A 29 17.27 -33.04 -5.12
C VAL A 29 15.97 -32.48 -4.55
N ILE A 30 14.83 -33.16 -4.75
CA ILE A 30 13.55 -32.68 -4.20
C ILE A 30 13.57 -32.67 -2.66
N ALA A 31 14.24 -33.64 -2.03
CA ALA A 31 14.37 -33.69 -0.57
C ALA A 31 15.12 -32.46 -0.04
N VAL A 32 16.24 -32.09 -0.68
CA VAL A 32 17.01 -30.90 -0.32
C VAL A 32 16.23 -29.62 -0.64
N MET A 33 15.51 -29.56 -1.77
CA MET A 33 14.70 -28.39 -2.13
C MET A 33 13.64 -28.08 -1.08
N VAL A 34 12.92 -29.09 -0.57
CA VAL A 34 11.89 -28.88 0.45
C VAL A 34 12.48 -28.27 1.73
N VAL A 35 13.63 -28.78 2.19
CA VAL A 35 14.31 -28.24 3.38
C VAL A 35 14.71 -26.78 3.17
N LEU A 36 15.28 -26.45 2.01
CA LEU A 36 15.69 -25.08 1.70
C LEU A 36 14.50 -24.11 1.63
N VAL A 37 13.40 -24.52 1.01
CA VAL A 37 12.19 -23.67 0.90
C VAL A 37 11.63 -23.34 2.28
N VAL A 38 11.55 -24.32 3.17
CA VAL A 38 11.05 -24.10 4.54
C VAL A 38 11.96 -23.11 5.29
N MET A 39 13.29 -23.26 5.19
CA MET A 39 14.23 -22.31 5.81
C MET A 39 14.02 -20.89 5.27
N VAL A 40 13.95 -20.74 3.95
CA VAL A 40 13.78 -19.42 3.31
C VAL A 40 12.47 -18.76 3.74
N MET A 41 11.37 -19.51 3.85
CA MET A 41 10.09 -18.95 4.30
C MET A 41 10.13 -18.43 5.73
N VAL A 42 10.83 -19.11 6.63
CA VAL A 42 11.01 -18.66 8.03
C VAL A 42 11.84 -17.39 8.10
N PHE A 43 12.92 -17.29 7.31
CA PHE A 43 13.80 -16.12 7.34
C PHE A 43 13.21 -14.89 6.64
N LEU A 44 12.59 -15.06 5.48
CA LEU A 44 12.15 -13.93 4.65
C LEU A 44 10.72 -13.47 4.94
N ASN A 45 9.86 -14.33 5.49
CA ASN A 45 8.42 -14.08 5.65
C ASN A 45 7.83 -13.27 4.47
N PRO A 46 7.69 -13.87 3.28
CA PRO A 46 7.32 -13.13 2.06
C PRO A 46 5.97 -12.40 2.18
N PHE A 47 5.06 -12.91 3.02
CA PHE A 47 3.80 -12.25 3.30
C PHE A 47 4.00 -10.93 4.04
N GLU A 48 4.89 -10.88 5.02
CA GLU A 48 5.24 -9.64 5.72
C GLU A 48 5.83 -8.59 4.78
N GLN A 49 6.62 -9.01 3.79
CA GLN A 49 7.18 -8.08 2.80
C GLN A 49 6.10 -7.40 1.93
N VAL A 50 5.03 -8.12 1.60
CA VAL A 50 3.87 -7.55 0.90
C VAL A 50 3.13 -6.56 1.79
N LYS A 51 2.90 -6.91 3.07
CA LYS A 51 2.29 -5.99 4.06
C LYS A 51 3.08 -4.70 4.19
N ARG A 52 4.41 -4.81 4.28
CA ARG A 52 5.33 -3.66 4.35
C ARG A 52 5.25 -2.76 3.13
N THR A 53 5.01 -3.34 1.96
CA THR A 53 4.85 -2.56 0.73
C THR A 53 3.57 -1.75 0.76
N ARG A 54 2.44 -2.36 1.16
CA ARG A 54 1.18 -1.65 1.34
C ARG A 54 1.28 -0.56 2.41
N ASP A 55 1.92 -0.86 3.54
CA ASP A 55 2.14 0.15 4.59
C ASP A 55 3.05 1.30 4.12
N ALA A 56 4.06 1.04 3.29
CA ALA A 56 4.86 2.11 2.69
C ALA A 56 4.01 3.02 1.78
N ASN A 57 3.05 2.45 1.04
CA ASN A 57 2.10 3.22 0.24
C ASN A 57 1.14 4.01 1.14
N ARG A 58 0.57 3.40 2.19
CA ARG A 58 -0.26 4.10 3.20
C ARG A 58 0.46 5.30 3.81
N LEU A 59 1.70 5.12 4.26
CA LEU A 59 2.49 6.20 4.84
C LEU A 59 2.81 7.30 3.82
N THR A 60 3.04 6.93 2.55
CA THR A 60 3.25 7.89 1.47
C THR A 60 1.99 8.69 1.17
N ASP A 61 0.84 8.01 1.05
CA ASP A 61 -0.47 8.64 0.83
C ASP A 61 -0.79 9.65 1.94
N LEU A 62 -0.62 9.24 3.20
CA LEU A 62 -0.86 10.09 4.36
C LEU A 62 0.10 11.28 4.42
N ALA A 63 1.38 11.08 4.09
CA ALA A 63 2.35 12.18 4.02
C ALA A 63 2.00 13.19 2.92
N LEU A 64 1.58 12.72 1.74
CA LEU A 64 1.14 13.57 0.63
C LEU A 64 -0.14 14.34 0.98
N ILE A 65 -1.12 13.67 1.58
CA ILE A 65 -2.36 14.31 2.04
C ILE A 65 -2.03 15.36 3.11
N LYS A 66 -1.24 15.01 4.12
CA LYS A 66 -0.84 15.97 5.16
C LYS A 66 -0.20 17.21 4.56
N GLN A 67 0.78 17.04 3.67
CA GLN A 67 1.43 18.16 3.00
C GLN A 67 0.43 19.01 2.21
N ALA A 68 -0.51 18.38 1.51
CA ALA A 68 -1.53 19.10 0.75
C ALA A 68 -2.49 19.88 1.64
N ILE A 69 -2.89 19.32 2.78
CA ILE A 69 -3.73 20.02 3.76
C ILE A 69 -2.97 21.22 4.36
N ASP A 70 -1.71 21.01 4.73
CA ASP A 70 -0.87 22.09 5.29
C ASP A 70 -0.76 23.24 4.27
N ILE A 71 -0.48 22.94 2.99
CA ILE A 71 -0.45 23.95 1.90
C ILE A 71 -1.81 24.64 1.72
N SER A 72 -2.91 23.87 1.65
CA SER A 72 -4.26 24.43 1.51
C SER A 72 -4.63 25.35 2.66
N SER A 73 -4.16 25.05 3.89
CA SER A 73 -4.40 25.89 5.06
C SER A 73 -3.61 27.21 5.03
N GLU A 74 -2.44 27.23 4.38
CA GLU A 74 -1.61 28.42 4.22
C GLU A 74 -2.08 29.32 3.07
N GLU A 75 -2.60 28.73 1.97
CA GLU A 75 -3.06 29.47 0.80
C GLU A 75 -4.49 30.01 0.95
N ALA A 76 -5.26 29.48 1.90
CA ALA A 76 -6.66 29.82 2.03
C ALA A 76 -6.89 31.26 2.54
N THR A 77 -7.92 31.88 1.96
CA THR A 77 -8.39 33.23 2.34
C THR A 77 -9.66 33.19 3.19
N GLY A 78 -10.22 32.00 3.44
CA GLY A 78 -11.42 31.75 4.22
C GLY A 78 -11.16 31.37 5.68
N SER A 79 -12.23 31.09 6.42
CA SER A 79 -12.12 30.55 7.78
C SER A 79 -11.59 29.10 7.78
N ALA A 80 -10.95 28.67 8.87
CA ALA A 80 -10.51 27.28 9.06
C ALA A 80 -11.63 26.27 8.80
N GLU A 81 -12.86 26.59 9.21
CA GLU A 81 -14.04 25.74 9.02
C GLU A 81 -14.33 25.50 7.52
N GLN A 82 -14.30 26.55 6.71
CA GLN A 82 -14.56 26.45 5.27
C GLN A 82 -13.47 25.66 4.53
N ILE A 83 -12.26 25.58 5.10
CA ILE A 83 -11.13 24.85 4.51
C ILE A 83 -11.23 23.37 4.87
N LEU A 84 -11.42 23.07 6.15
CA LEU A 84 -11.39 21.70 6.69
C LEU A 84 -12.72 20.95 6.48
N CYS A 85 -13.81 21.70 6.29
CA CYS A 85 -15.15 21.19 6.03
C CYS A 85 -15.75 21.91 4.81
N HIS A 86 -15.16 21.69 3.64
CA HIS A 86 -15.58 22.30 2.38
C HIS A 86 -17.07 22.04 2.08
N ASP A 87 -17.81 23.12 1.82
CA ASP A 87 -19.24 23.13 1.49
C ASP A 87 -20.14 22.31 2.43
N THR A 88 -19.69 22.09 3.68
CA THR A 88 -20.46 21.46 4.75
C THR A 88 -20.27 22.23 6.06
N THR A 89 -21.22 22.10 6.98
CA THR A 89 -21.10 22.68 8.33
C THR A 89 -20.16 21.82 9.17
N ALA A 90 -19.29 22.44 9.96
CA ALA A 90 -18.54 21.69 10.97
C ALA A 90 -19.47 21.21 12.10
N PRO A 91 -19.18 20.04 12.71
CA PRO A 91 -18.08 19.16 12.37
C PRO A 91 -18.36 18.28 11.15
N CYS A 92 -17.31 17.79 10.50
CA CYS A 92 -17.43 16.95 9.31
C CYS A 92 -16.55 15.70 9.39
N ARG A 93 -16.91 14.70 8.59
CA ARG A 93 -16.19 13.41 8.52
C ARG A 93 -16.33 12.75 7.16
N GLY A 94 -15.43 11.84 6.83
CA GLY A 94 -15.55 11.00 5.64
C GLY A 94 -14.74 9.71 5.73
N PHE A 95 -15.14 8.74 4.91
CA PHE A 95 -14.57 7.40 4.90
C PHE A 95 -14.18 7.00 3.47
N SER A 96 -12.96 6.52 3.28
CA SER A 96 -12.47 6.11 1.94
C SER A 96 -13.23 4.91 1.35
N THR A 97 -13.98 4.18 2.18
CA THR A 97 -14.79 3.00 1.78
C THR A 97 -16.15 3.36 1.22
N SER A 98 -16.74 4.49 1.62
CA SER A 98 -18.12 4.88 1.24
C SER A 98 -18.18 6.13 0.38
N ASP A 99 -17.24 7.06 0.59
CA ASP A 99 -17.27 8.35 -0.07
C ASP A 99 -16.45 8.33 -1.37
N SER A 100 -16.64 9.35 -2.22
CA SER A 100 -15.93 9.43 -3.49
C SER A 100 -14.43 9.72 -3.29
N LYS A 101 -13.64 9.47 -4.34
CA LYS A 101 -12.21 9.85 -4.40
C LYS A 101 -12.00 11.25 -4.97
N SER A 102 -13.05 12.07 -5.06
CA SER A 102 -12.94 13.42 -5.61
C SER A 102 -12.08 14.30 -4.71
N ASN A 103 -11.16 15.07 -5.30
CA ASN A 103 -10.25 15.95 -4.57
C ASN A 103 -10.79 17.39 -4.41
N ASN A 104 -12.04 17.65 -4.79
CA ASN A 104 -12.67 18.97 -4.75
C ASN A 104 -13.49 19.21 -3.48
N GLY A 105 -13.12 18.58 -2.36
CA GLY A 105 -13.85 18.66 -1.09
C GLY A 105 -15.12 17.80 -0.98
N THR A 106 -15.61 17.22 -2.09
CA THR A 106 -16.77 16.30 -2.07
C THR A 106 -16.39 14.82 -1.88
N GLY A 107 -15.09 14.53 -1.76
CA GLY A 107 -14.56 13.19 -1.50
C GLY A 107 -14.63 12.77 -0.04
N TRP A 108 -13.95 11.68 0.29
CA TRP A 108 -13.79 11.23 1.68
C TRP A 108 -12.99 12.24 2.52
N LEU A 109 -12.05 12.97 1.88
CA LEU A 109 -11.41 14.15 2.46
C LEU A 109 -12.26 15.38 2.17
N LYS A 110 -12.76 16.05 3.20
CA LYS A 110 -13.69 17.20 3.09
C LYS A 110 -12.96 18.53 2.85
N ILE A 111 -11.83 18.47 2.14
CA ILE A 111 -10.97 19.62 1.83
C ILE A 111 -10.85 19.72 0.33
N ASP A 112 -11.03 20.93 -0.21
CA ASP A 112 -10.80 21.20 -1.63
C ASP A 112 -9.29 21.30 -1.91
N LEU A 113 -8.77 20.26 -2.57
CA LEU A 113 -7.39 20.15 -3.04
C LEU A 113 -7.28 20.31 -4.56
N SER A 114 -8.33 20.78 -5.25
CA SER A 114 -8.35 20.90 -6.71
C SER A 114 -7.27 21.83 -7.27
N ASN A 115 -6.82 22.80 -6.48
CA ASN A 115 -5.73 23.71 -6.83
C ASN A 115 -4.33 23.11 -6.57
N ASN A 116 -4.24 21.94 -5.91
CA ASN A 116 -2.98 21.26 -5.67
C ASN A 116 -2.44 20.70 -7.00
N LYS A 117 -1.24 21.15 -7.40
CA LYS A 117 -0.61 20.77 -8.68
C LYS A 117 0.02 19.38 -8.67
N THR A 118 -0.02 18.66 -7.56
CA THR A 118 0.56 17.32 -7.45
C THR A 118 -0.35 16.32 -8.15
N ALA A 119 0.12 15.74 -9.26
CA ALA A 119 -0.64 14.76 -10.04
C ALA A 119 -1.14 13.57 -9.19
N ALA A 120 -0.41 13.21 -8.13
CA ALA A 120 -0.78 12.17 -7.17
C ALA A 120 -2.08 12.44 -6.40
N LEU A 121 -2.53 13.70 -6.30
CA LEU A 121 -3.75 14.08 -5.59
C LEU A 121 -4.88 14.55 -6.52
N SER A 122 -4.75 14.31 -7.83
CA SER A 122 -5.84 14.51 -8.80
C SER A 122 -7.05 13.61 -8.54
N SER A 123 -6.83 12.51 -7.81
CA SER A 123 -7.83 11.63 -7.24
C SER A 123 -7.32 11.23 -5.86
N LEU A 124 -8.16 11.33 -4.82
CA LEU A 124 -7.74 11.00 -3.46
C LEU A 124 -7.30 9.53 -3.39
N PRO A 125 -6.15 9.25 -2.76
CA PRO A 125 -5.73 7.88 -2.57
C PRO A 125 -6.69 7.17 -1.62
N VAL A 126 -6.72 5.85 -1.73
CA VAL A 126 -7.36 4.95 -0.79
C VAL A 126 -6.43 3.78 -0.57
N ASP A 127 -6.56 3.14 0.57
CA ASP A 127 -5.90 1.87 0.88
C ASP A 127 -6.07 0.85 -0.27
N GLU A 128 -5.08 0.02 -0.57
CA GLU A 128 -5.21 -0.97 -1.66
C GLU A 128 -6.26 -2.06 -1.39
N ILE A 129 -6.55 -2.34 -0.11
CA ILE A 129 -7.59 -3.26 0.31
C ILE A 129 -8.93 -2.49 0.46
N ASN A 130 -8.90 -1.30 1.07
CA ASN A 130 -10.05 -0.42 1.28
C ASN A 130 -11.30 -1.14 1.81
N ASP A 131 -11.17 -1.79 2.96
CA ASP A 131 -12.24 -2.55 3.61
C ASP A 131 -12.57 -2.02 5.02
N ALA A 132 -13.34 -2.78 5.80
CA ALA A 132 -13.73 -2.37 7.16
C ALA A 132 -12.54 -2.20 8.13
N THR A 133 -11.37 -2.75 7.83
CA THR A 133 -10.16 -2.68 8.67
C THR A 133 -9.15 -1.69 8.10
N TYR A 134 -8.87 -1.81 6.81
CA TYR A 134 -7.82 -1.07 6.10
C TYR A 134 -8.45 -0.01 5.23
N HIS A 135 -8.62 1.19 5.78
CA HIS A 135 -9.17 2.36 5.11
C HIS A 135 -8.69 3.63 5.79
N TYR A 136 -8.97 4.77 5.16
CA TYR A 136 -8.72 6.09 5.73
C TYR A 136 -10.03 6.67 6.27
N THR A 137 -9.98 7.17 7.51
CA THR A 137 -11.08 7.91 8.14
C THR A 137 -10.62 9.33 8.39
N TYR A 138 -11.40 10.32 7.94
CA TYR A 138 -11.15 11.75 8.19
C TYR A 138 -12.20 12.32 9.14
N CYS A 139 -11.77 13.12 10.11
CA CYS A 139 -12.63 13.92 10.98
C CYS A 139 -12.09 15.36 11.11
N SER A 140 -13.00 16.32 11.24
CA SER A 140 -12.67 17.69 11.60
C SER A 140 -13.77 18.34 12.44
N ASP A 141 -13.37 19.10 13.46
CA ASP A 141 -14.24 19.96 14.28
C ASP A 141 -14.42 21.37 13.67
N GLY A 142 -13.89 21.61 12.46
CA GLY A 142 -13.86 22.92 11.79
C GLY A 142 -12.65 23.78 12.15
N LYS A 143 -11.80 23.36 13.08
CA LYS A 143 -10.55 24.04 13.46
C LYS A 143 -9.33 23.13 13.37
N ASN A 144 -9.51 21.88 13.78
CA ASN A 144 -8.56 20.82 13.80
C ASN A 144 -9.02 19.69 12.90
N TRP A 145 -8.10 18.82 12.50
CA TRP A 145 -8.40 17.64 11.72
C TRP A 145 -7.54 16.45 12.13
N GLU A 146 -8.05 15.26 11.81
CA GLU A 146 -7.40 13.98 12.06
C GLU A 146 -7.71 13.00 10.93
N ILE A 147 -6.71 12.20 10.55
CA ILE A 147 -6.86 11.03 9.68
C ILE A 147 -6.25 9.81 10.34
N ASN A 148 -7.04 8.74 10.42
CA ASN A 148 -6.61 7.44 10.94
C ASN A 148 -6.51 6.41 9.81
N ALA A 149 -5.47 5.57 9.90
CA ALA A 149 -5.29 4.38 9.08
C ALA A 149 -4.81 3.20 9.94
N VAL A 150 -4.94 1.96 9.46
CA VAL A 150 -4.34 0.78 10.12
C VAL A 150 -3.13 0.32 9.31
N LEU A 151 -1.99 0.12 9.98
CA LEU A 151 -0.82 -0.53 9.39
C LEU A 151 -0.90 -2.05 9.59
N GLU A 152 -0.62 -2.80 8.52
CA GLU A 152 -0.82 -4.25 8.46
C GLU A 152 0.40 -5.07 8.89
N SER A 153 1.59 -4.52 8.66
CA SER A 153 2.89 -5.13 8.92
C SER A 153 3.19 -5.20 10.40
N GLU A 154 3.61 -6.35 10.89
CA GLU A 154 4.11 -6.49 12.25
C GLU A 154 5.34 -5.59 12.49
N LYS A 155 6.13 -5.32 11.45
CA LYS A 155 7.28 -4.43 11.52
C LYS A 155 6.93 -2.95 11.59
N GLN A 156 5.78 -2.52 11.05
CA GLN A 156 5.34 -1.12 11.07
C GLN A 156 4.26 -0.85 12.11
N ALA A 157 3.64 -1.90 12.67
CA ALA A 157 2.68 -1.78 13.77
C ALA A 157 3.16 -0.89 14.94
N PRO A 158 4.44 -0.89 15.36
CA PRO A 158 4.90 0.01 16.42
C PRO A 158 4.75 1.51 16.12
N LEU A 159 4.63 1.91 14.84
CA LEU A 159 4.40 3.29 14.46
C LEU A 159 3.04 3.81 14.94
N MET A 160 2.02 2.95 14.97
CA MET A 160 0.67 3.28 15.47
C MET A 160 0.64 3.60 16.97
N GLY A 161 1.61 3.08 17.74
CA GLY A 161 1.73 3.41 19.17
C GLY A 161 2.70 4.55 19.48
N SER A 162 3.31 5.15 18.45
CA SER A 162 4.43 6.11 18.59
C SER A 162 4.19 7.42 17.84
N ASP A 163 3.01 7.62 17.25
CA ASP A 163 2.63 8.82 16.51
C ASP A 163 2.11 9.96 17.41
N GLY A 164 1.83 9.66 18.68
CA GLY A 164 1.42 10.63 19.69
C GLY A 164 -0.08 10.85 19.80
N GLY A 165 -0.88 10.00 19.14
CA GLY A 165 -2.33 10.05 19.19
C GLY A 165 -2.97 9.27 20.34
N ASN A 166 -4.27 9.03 20.24
CA ASN A 166 -5.09 8.43 21.30
C ASN A 166 -5.43 6.94 21.07
N ASP A 167 -5.14 6.38 19.89
CA ASP A 167 -5.43 4.99 19.52
C ASP A 167 -4.17 4.26 19.03
N ASN A 168 -3.55 3.49 19.92
CA ASN A 168 -2.36 2.68 19.61
C ASN A 168 -2.57 1.60 18.51
N ALA A 169 -3.81 1.38 18.05
CA ALA A 169 -4.14 0.47 16.95
C ALA A 169 -4.37 1.21 15.61
N LYS A 170 -4.18 2.52 15.57
CA LYS A 170 -4.28 3.37 14.37
C LYS A 170 -3.01 4.18 14.22
N TYR A 171 -2.63 4.42 12.97
CA TYR A 171 -1.65 5.43 12.64
C TYR A 171 -2.40 6.73 12.39
N GLU A 172 -2.10 7.73 13.21
CA GLU A 172 -2.87 8.97 13.36
C GLU A 172 -2.04 10.15 12.86
N ILE A 173 -2.60 10.95 11.95
CA ILE A 173 -2.01 12.20 11.48
C ILE A 173 -3.04 13.31 11.55
N GLY A 174 -2.61 14.53 11.88
CA GLY A 174 -3.56 15.61 12.08
C GLY A 174 -2.97 16.78 12.85
N SER A 175 -3.81 17.76 13.12
CA SER A 175 -3.50 18.87 14.04
C SER A 175 -3.98 18.60 15.46
N ASP A 176 -4.95 17.70 15.64
CA ASP A 176 -5.41 17.16 16.92
C ASP A 176 -5.69 15.67 16.73
N LEU A 177 -4.93 14.83 17.43
CA LEU A 177 -4.97 13.36 17.30
C LEU A 177 -5.93 12.72 18.33
N THR A 178 -7.00 13.45 18.68
CA THR A 178 -8.01 12.99 19.64
C THR A 178 -9.44 13.12 19.13
N LEU A 179 -9.59 13.63 17.89
CA LEU A 179 -10.87 13.83 17.23
C LEU A 179 -11.52 12.52 16.80
N ILE A 180 -10.77 11.43 16.63
CA ILE A 180 -11.30 10.09 16.37
C ILE A 180 -11.24 9.31 17.68
N SER A 181 -12.35 8.67 18.06
CA SER A 181 -12.39 7.87 19.28
C SER A 181 -11.50 6.63 19.18
N SER A 182 -10.74 6.36 20.24
CA SER A 182 -9.92 5.14 20.39
C SER A 182 -10.73 3.83 20.48
N THR A 183 -12.06 3.93 20.57
CA THR A 183 -12.96 2.76 20.40
C THR A 183 -13.48 2.59 18.97
N GLY A 184 -13.02 3.43 18.04
CA GLY A 184 -13.15 3.24 16.60
C GLY A 184 -14.09 4.24 15.90
N GLY A 185 -13.55 4.96 14.91
CA GLY A 185 -14.26 5.54 13.74
C GLY A 185 -15.35 6.59 13.98
N VAL A 186 -15.72 6.84 15.24
CA VAL A 186 -16.63 7.91 15.63
C VAL A 186 -15.79 9.13 15.94
N CYS A 187 -16.09 10.25 15.29
CA CYS A 187 -15.43 11.49 15.61
C CYS A 187 -15.98 12.04 16.95
N ASN A 188 -15.08 12.37 17.88
CA ASN A 188 -15.36 13.09 19.11
C ASN A 188 -15.32 14.59 18.80
N PHE A 189 -16.43 15.27 19.04
CA PHE A 189 -16.56 16.72 18.88
C PHE A 189 -17.05 17.33 20.19
#